data_AF-U7KGX5-F1
#
_entry.id   AF-U7KGX5-F1
#
_cell.length_a   1.000
_cell.length_b   1.000
_cell.length_c   1.000
_cell.angle_alpha   90.00
_cell.angle_beta   90.00
_cell.angle_gamma   90.00
#
_symmetry.space_group_name_H-M   'P 1'
#
loop_
_entity.id
_entity.type
_entity.pdbx_description
1 polymer ?
#
loop_
_entity_poly.entity_id
_entity_poly.type
_entity_poly.pdbx_seq_one_letter_code
_entity_poly.pdbx_strand_id
1 'polypeptide(L)'
;MDTSNSLAQATRDACFIQAGLDAAFRARLGDTTDVEFNFLTPSTDAEGRLSHNQPVEIRCSSSSSVKDFRGTRIAVIDRAASPTWRWAMQAETDLPQGEDNPAKFIPLARLLAGNAPVLRARQGDHEAIIAVDFHPRLDFPTSIAAGIRRSAPDIDEQRAVHELAHHLGITLAETGAGSPAESAEHYSDGTTLHFSRALGAPQITAIEPGMKDTRIIEDAFYYGMEHQLYFQGNFPEATVHLNADAATAEIRHSGGTAKATAVLIATISEERFLWAWADPAVKDTAAAQAAANLYRFGIDHQVPALIRPALPLDYARTRQVPQLALPILGMWTLVGTTLADGRVGLVLLDSEALHLPPPTSAATEATLAATPPREINEAQARAAYASFRGINL
;
A
#
# COMPACT_ATOMS: atom_id res chain seq x y z
N MET A 1 17.03 25.96 18.93
CA MET A 1 16.07 25.13 18.16
C MET A 1 16.63 23.73 18.16
N ASP A 2 15.81 22.75 18.53
CA ASP A 2 16.24 21.37 18.75
C ASP A 2 16.52 20.70 17.38
N THR A 3 17.80 20.58 17.01
CA THR A 3 18.26 20.02 15.72
C THR A 3 17.73 18.60 15.48
N SER A 4 17.55 17.82 16.56
CA SER A 4 16.96 16.48 16.53
C SER A 4 15.52 16.46 16.00
N ASN A 5 14.68 17.41 16.43
CA ASN A 5 13.30 17.52 15.94
C ASN A 5 13.25 17.95 14.45
N SER A 6 14.21 18.76 14.01
CA SER A 6 14.33 19.16 12.60
C SER A 6 14.69 18.00 11.69
N LEU A 7 15.66 17.16 12.09
CA LEU A 7 16.10 16.00 11.30
C LEU A 7 15.04 14.90 11.24
N ALA A 8 14.38 14.63 12.36
CA ALA A 8 13.27 13.67 12.42
C ALA A 8 12.13 14.08 11.47
N GLN A 9 11.80 15.37 11.43
CA GLN A 9 10.78 15.87 10.53
C GLN A 9 11.22 15.81 9.06
N ALA A 10 12.43 16.26 8.72
CA ALA A 10 12.95 16.19 7.35
C ALA A 10 12.99 14.73 6.84
N THR A 11 13.30 13.77 7.72
CA THR A 11 13.27 12.35 7.39
C THR A 11 11.86 11.85 7.05
N ARG A 12 10.84 12.33 7.77
CA ARG A 12 9.43 12.01 7.46
C ARG A 12 9.00 12.66 6.15
N ASP A 13 9.37 13.92 5.91
CA ASP A 13 9.03 14.63 4.68
C ASP A 13 9.69 13.96 3.45
N ALA A 14 10.90 13.41 3.58
CA ALA A 14 11.58 12.71 2.49
C ALA A 14 11.04 11.29 2.18
N CYS A 15 10.02 10.80 2.90
CA CYS A 15 9.61 9.40 2.80
C CYS A 15 9.09 9.01 1.40
N PHE A 16 8.44 9.93 0.68
CA PHE A 16 7.95 9.68 -0.68
C PHE A 16 9.10 9.66 -1.71
N ILE A 17 10.11 10.50 -1.53
CA ILE A 17 11.35 10.45 -2.34
C ILE A 17 12.02 9.10 -2.16
N GLN A 18 12.25 8.68 -0.91
CA GLN A 18 12.88 7.39 -0.60
C GLN A 18 12.07 6.21 -1.13
N ALA A 19 10.74 6.28 -1.05
CA ALA A 19 9.86 5.24 -1.57
C ALA A 19 9.93 5.14 -3.11
N GLY A 20 9.95 6.27 -3.82
CA GLY A 20 10.13 6.35 -5.27
C GLY A 20 11.48 5.81 -5.72
N LEU A 21 12.58 6.25 -5.08
CA LEU A 21 13.93 5.74 -5.35
C LEU A 21 14.03 4.23 -5.14
N ASP A 22 13.43 3.71 -4.08
CA ASP A 22 13.40 2.26 -3.83
C ASP A 22 12.57 1.49 -4.86
N ALA A 23 11.45 2.05 -5.30
CA ALA A 23 10.63 1.44 -6.33
C ALA A 23 11.40 1.36 -7.66
N ALA A 24 12.05 2.47 -8.06
CA ALA A 24 12.92 2.52 -9.22
C ALA A 24 14.12 1.57 -9.09
N PHE A 25 14.73 1.48 -7.90
CA PHE A 25 15.86 0.60 -7.65
C PHE A 25 15.45 -0.88 -7.72
N ARG A 26 14.31 -1.27 -7.14
CA ARG A 26 13.78 -2.64 -7.27
C ARG A 26 13.44 -2.99 -8.71
N ALA A 27 12.79 -2.09 -9.44
CA ALA A 27 12.53 -2.28 -10.86
C ALA A 27 13.83 -2.44 -11.66
N ARG A 28 14.87 -1.68 -11.31
CA ARG A 28 16.20 -1.81 -11.90
C ARG A 28 16.86 -3.14 -11.54
N LEU A 29 16.71 -3.64 -10.32
CA LEU A 29 17.26 -4.93 -9.87
C LEU A 29 16.55 -6.13 -10.53
N GLY A 30 15.21 -6.14 -10.55
CA GLY A 30 14.42 -7.30 -10.96
C GLY A 30 14.53 -8.45 -9.97
N ASP A 31 14.38 -9.69 -10.46
CA ASP A 31 14.46 -10.92 -9.65
C ASP A 31 15.92 -11.30 -9.35
N THR A 32 16.61 -10.45 -8.58
CA THR A 32 17.97 -10.70 -8.11
C THR A 32 17.98 -11.91 -7.17
N THR A 33 18.85 -12.89 -7.46
CA THR A 33 19.02 -14.11 -6.66
C THR A 33 20.25 -14.06 -5.77
N ASP A 34 21.25 -13.24 -6.12
CA ASP A 34 22.50 -13.13 -5.40
C ASP A 34 23.07 -11.70 -5.41
N VAL A 35 23.74 -11.31 -4.32
CA VAL A 35 24.36 -9.99 -4.17
C VAL A 35 25.73 -10.11 -3.52
N GLU A 36 26.77 -9.72 -4.25
CA GLU A 36 28.15 -9.67 -3.80
C GLU A 36 28.57 -8.24 -3.45
N PHE A 37 29.39 -8.10 -2.41
CA PHE A 37 29.91 -6.81 -1.94
C PHE A 37 31.43 -6.84 -1.85
N ASN A 38 32.10 -5.89 -2.48
CA ASN A 38 33.55 -5.74 -2.43
C ASN A 38 33.91 -4.38 -1.82
N PHE A 39 34.45 -4.41 -0.60
CA PHE A 39 34.87 -3.20 0.13
C PHE A 39 36.29 -2.82 -0.29
N LEU A 40 36.44 -1.64 -0.91
CA LEU A 40 37.66 -1.31 -1.66
C LEU A 40 38.82 -0.76 -0.80
N THR A 41 38.55 -0.43 0.46
CA THR A 41 39.57 0.04 1.41
C THR A 41 39.46 -0.73 2.74
N PRO A 42 40.49 -0.72 3.61
CA PRO A 42 40.38 -1.33 4.93
C PRO A 42 39.21 -0.75 5.74
N SER A 43 38.48 -1.62 6.44
CA SER A 43 37.28 -1.25 7.22
C SER A 43 37.59 -0.37 8.43
N THR A 44 38.83 -0.42 8.91
CA THR A 44 39.36 0.38 10.01
C THR A 44 40.68 1.05 9.63
N ASP A 45 40.97 2.19 10.25
CA ASP A 45 42.27 2.84 10.20
C ASP A 45 43.32 2.10 11.07
N ALA A 46 44.55 2.63 11.11
CA ALA A 46 45.66 2.03 11.86
C ALA A 46 45.41 2.03 13.38
N GLU A 47 44.52 2.91 13.86
CA GLU A 47 44.11 3.06 15.25
C GLU A 47 42.86 2.21 15.60
N GLY A 48 42.36 1.41 14.65
CA GLY A 48 41.22 0.52 14.84
C GLY A 48 39.85 1.24 14.80
N ARG A 49 39.80 2.50 14.35
CA ARG A 49 38.55 3.25 14.18
C ARG A 49 37.96 2.94 12.81
N LEU A 50 36.63 2.96 12.70
CA LEU A 50 35.95 2.67 11.43
C LEU A 50 36.32 3.71 10.37
N SER A 51 36.78 3.24 9.20
CA SER A 51 37.04 4.09 8.05
C SER A 51 35.75 4.80 7.60
N HIS A 52 35.76 6.13 7.54
CA HIS A 52 34.60 6.88 7.09
C HIS A 52 34.41 6.77 5.57
N ASN A 53 33.15 6.77 5.13
CA ASN A 53 32.76 6.76 3.72
C ASN A 53 33.48 5.69 2.88
N GLN A 54 33.59 4.47 3.40
CA GLN A 54 34.29 3.37 2.72
C GLN A 54 33.58 3.02 1.40
N PRO A 55 34.28 3.09 0.24
CA PRO A 55 33.68 2.76 -1.04
C PRO A 55 33.47 1.25 -1.20
N VAL A 56 32.37 0.88 -1.84
CA VAL A 56 31.92 -0.51 -2.03
C VAL A 56 31.50 -0.72 -3.48
N GLU A 57 31.96 -1.80 -4.11
CA GLU A 57 31.38 -2.32 -5.35
C GLU A 57 30.33 -3.36 -5.00
N ILE A 58 29.19 -3.29 -5.68
CA ILE A 58 28.03 -4.16 -5.45
C ILE A 58 27.72 -4.85 -6.76
N ARG A 59 27.66 -6.17 -6.75
CA ARG A 59 27.25 -6.97 -7.90
C ARG A 59 25.98 -7.72 -7.58
N CYS A 60 24.92 -7.41 -8.33
CA CYS A 60 23.62 -8.07 -8.22
C CYS A 60 23.44 -9.03 -9.40
N SER A 61 23.25 -10.31 -9.12
CA SER A 61 23.11 -11.36 -10.12
C SER A 61 21.71 -11.97 -10.09
N SER A 62 21.15 -12.24 -11.26
CA SER A 62 19.96 -13.06 -11.47
C SER A 62 20.29 -14.22 -12.42
N SER A 63 19.33 -15.11 -12.66
CA SER A 63 19.46 -16.20 -13.63
C SER A 63 19.75 -15.74 -15.07
N SER A 64 19.50 -14.48 -15.39
CA SER A 64 19.55 -13.93 -16.75
C SER A 64 20.35 -12.63 -16.89
N SER A 65 20.79 -12.00 -15.79
CA SER A 65 21.49 -10.71 -15.86
C SER A 65 22.42 -10.48 -14.67
N VAL A 66 23.47 -9.69 -14.89
CA VAL A 66 24.33 -9.16 -13.83
C VAL A 66 24.29 -7.64 -13.91
N LYS A 67 24.18 -6.98 -12.75
CA LYS A 67 24.10 -5.52 -12.61
C LYS A 67 25.07 -5.08 -11.54
N ASP A 68 26.04 -4.28 -11.94
CA ASP A 68 27.04 -3.73 -11.03
C ASP A 68 26.66 -2.30 -10.62
N PHE A 69 26.87 -1.98 -9.35
CA PHE A 69 26.65 -0.67 -8.75
C PHE A 69 27.86 -0.28 -7.92
N ARG A 70 27.98 1.03 -7.66
CA ARG A 70 28.88 1.56 -6.64
C ARG A 70 28.07 1.98 -5.43
N GLY A 71 28.71 2.03 -4.29
CA GLY A 71 28.11 2.55 -3.07
C GLY A 71 29.14 2.97 -2.06
N THR A 72 28.64 3.51 -0.96
CA THR A 72 29.45 4.02 0.15
C THR A 72 28.88 3.47 1.44
N ARG A 73 29.72 2.88 2.29
CA ARG A 73 29.33 2.52 3.66
C ARG A 73 29.12 3.80 4.47
N ILE A 74 27.89 4.02 4.90
CA ILE A 74 27.48 5.20 5.66
C ILE A 74 27.27 4.90 7.15
N ALA A 75 27.05 3.64 7.51
CA ALA A 75 26.94 3.21 8.90
C ALA A 75 27.27 1.73 9.04
N VAL A 76 27.43 1.28 10.28
CA VAL A 76 27.48 -0.13 10.65
C VAL A 76 26.53 -0.42 11.81
N ILE A 77 26.06 -1.66 11.87
CA ILE A 77 25.34 -2.22 13.01
C ILE A 77 26.23 -3.27 13.64
N ASP A 78 26.60 -3.07 14.91
CA ASP A 78 27.42 -4.04 15.66
C ASP A 78 26.54 -5.24 16.02
N ARG A 79 26.95 -6.47 15.69
CA ARG A 79 26.11 -7.68 15.87
C ARG A 79 26.22 -8.32 17.27
N ALA A 80 26.57 -7.52 18.27
CA ALA A 80 26.63 -7.99 19.66
C ALA A 80 25.24 -8.38 20.19
N ALA A 81 25.17 -8.90 21.41
CA ALA A 81 23.92 -9.30 22.06
C ALA A 81 22.86 -8.17 22.11
N SER A 82 23.31 -6.91 22.06
CA SER A 82 22.47 -5.75 21.77
C SER A 82 23.01 -5.05 20.52
N PRO A 83 22.26 -5.01 19.40
CA PRO A 83 22.74 -4.42 18.18
C PRO A 83 22.74 -2.89 18.27
N THR A 84 23.90 -2.26 18.09
CA THR A 84 24.06 -0.81 18.21
C THR A 84 24.36 -0.17 16.86
N TRP A 85 23.78 1.01 16.62
CA TRP A 85 24.02 1.78 15.41
C TRP A 85 25.28 2.63 15.57
N ARG A 86 26.14 2.64 14.54
CA ARG A 86 27.33 3.50 14.48
C ARG A 86 27.45 4.17 13.12
N TRP A 87 27.50 5.49 13.15
CA TRP A 87 27.74 6.31 11.97
C TRP A 87 29.15 6.10 11.44
N ALA A 88 29.28 5.99 10.12
CA ALA A 88 30.55 5.86 9.40
C ALA A 88 30.67 6.92 8.29
N MET A 89 29.91 8.01 8.37
CA MET A 89 29.99 9.15 7.45
C MET A 89 31.00 10.19 7.95
N GLN A 90 31.67 10.87 7.04
CA GLN A 90 32.74 11.83 7.35
C GLN A 90 32.24 13.16 7.97
N ALA A 91 30.93 13.44 7.97
CA ALA A 91 30.37 14.67 8.52
C ALA A 91 29.05 14.42 9.28
N GLU A 92 29.07 14.68 10.59
CA GLU A 92 28.17 15.56 11.35
C GLU A 92 28.39 15.24 12.84
N THR A 93 29.18 16.07 13.53
CA THR A 93 29.10 16.17 14.99
C THR A 93 27.66 16.53 15.33
N ASP A 94 27.03 15.76 16.24
CA ASP A 94 25.63 15.87 16.70
C ASP A 94 24.59 14.94 16.05
N LEU A 95 25.01 13.93 15.27
CA LEU A 95 24.09 12.86 14.88
C LEU A 95 23.64 12.04 16.10
N PRO A 96 22.34 11.68 16.19
CA PRO A 96 21.84 10.87 17.28
C PRO A 96 22.57 9.52 17.31
N GLN A 97 23.13 9.20 18.47
CA GLN A 97 23.71 7.90 18.79
C GLN A 97 22.68 7.10 19.58
N GLY A 98 22.69 5.77 19.51
CA GLY A 98 21.75 5.01 20.32
C GLY A 98 21.94 3.51 20.34
N GLU A 99 21.58 2.94 21.49
CA GLU A 99 21.33 1.51 21.73
C GLU A 99 19.91 1.09 21.30
N ASP A 100 19.14 2.04 20.76
CA ASP A 100 17.81 1.84 20.20
C ASP A 100 17.84 0.94 18.95
N ASN A 101 16.68 0.36 18.60
CA ASN A 101 16.54 -0.48 17.40
C ASN A 101 17.20 0.19 16.17
N PRO A 102 18.29 -0.38 15.63
CA PRO A 102 19.07 0.22 14.54
C PRO A 102 18.25 0.54 13.29
N ALA A 103 17.13 -0.15 13.07
CA ALA A 103 16.24 0.09 11.94
C ALA A 103 15.67 1.52 11.91
N LYS A 104 15.55 2.19 13.07
CA LYS A 104 15.04 3.57 13.16
C LYS A 104 15.97 4.60 12.51
N PHE A 105 17.27 4.33 12.45
CA PHE A 105 18.26 5.25 11.88
C PHE A 105 18.40 5.14 10.37
N ILE A 106 17.88 4.08 9.75
CA ILE A 106 18.01 3.85 8.31
C ILE A 106 17.41 5.01 7.49
N PRO A 107 16.19 5.49 7.73
CA PRO A 107 15.64 6.61 6.95
C PRO A 107 16.43 7.90 7.09
N LEU A 108 16.98 8.19 8.28
CA LEU A 108 17.85 9.34 8.52
C LEU A 108 19.19 9.18 7.78
N ALA A 109 19.78 7.98 7.83
CA ALA A 109 21.03 7.69 7.13
C ALA A 109 20.90 7.87 5.62
N ARG A 110 19.73 7.49 5.08
CA ARG A 110 19.37 7.75 3.69
C ARG A 110 19.25 9.23 3.39
N LEU A 111 18.54 10.00 4.23
CA LEU A 111 18.41 11.45 4.06
C LEU A 111 19.79 12.12 3.95
N LEU A 112 20.71 11.79 4.87
CA LEU A 112 22.09 12.30 4.89
C LEU A 112 22.90 11.86 3.66
N ALA A 113 22.57 10.70 3.08
CA ALA A 113 23.15 10.18 1.85
C ALA A 113 22.37 10.59 0.58
N GLY A 114 21.64 11.72 0.61
CA GLY A 114 20.90 12.22 -0.56
C GLY A 114 19.69 11.36 -0.96
N ASN A 115 19.05 10.70 0.01
CA ASN A 115 17.93 9.76 -0.13
C ASN A 115 18.24 8.44 -0.85
N ALA A 116 19.52 8.16 -1.14
CA ALA A 116 19.97 6.95 -1.83
C ALA A 116 19.32 5.67 -1.27
N PRO A 117 18.99 4.68 -2.12
CA PRO A 117 18.67 3.34 -1.66
C PRO A 117 19.81 2.75 -0.85
N VAL A 118 19.49 1.89 0.12
CA VAL A 118 20.48 1.27 1.00
C VAL A 118 20.42 -0.24 0.93
N LEU A 119 21.60 -0.87 0.94
CA LEU A 119 21.78 -2.31 1.08
C LEU A 119 22.48 -2.63 2.39
N ARG A 120 22.23 -3.84 2.91
CA ARG A 120 22.86 -4.37 4.12
C ARG A 120 23.81 -5.49 3.72
N ALA A 121 25.06 -5.41 4.17
CA ALA A 121 26.08 -6.40 3.85
C ALA A 121 26.81 -6.86 5.11
N ARG A 122 27.18 -8.15 5.17
CA ARG A 122 28.05 -8.66 6.22
C ARG A 122 29.47 -8.12 6.03
N GLN A 123 30.07 -7.59 7.08
CA GLN A 123 31.45 -7.09 7.07
C GLN A 123 32.12 -7.46 8.40
N GLY A 124 32.69 -8.67 8.47
CA GLY A 124 33.23 -9.22 9.72
C GLY A 124 32.12 -9.35 10.77
N ASP A 125 32.37 -8.78 11.96
CA ASP A 125 31.43 -8.78 13.09
C ASP A 125 30.33 -7.71 13.00
N HIS A 126 30.35 -6.92 11.92
CA HIS A 126 29.40 -5.84 11.69
C HIS A 126 28.50 -6.14 10.50
N GLU A 127 27.36 -5.45 10.46
CA GLU A 127 26.58 -5.28 9.25
C GLU A 127 26.76 -3.86 8.71
N ALA A 128 27.31 -3.74 7.52
CA ALA A 128 27.46 -2.47 6.82
C ALA A 128 26.14 -2.02 6.21
N ILE A 129 25.82 -0.73 6.40
CA ILE A 129 24.74 -0.03 5.69
C ILE A 129 25.39 0.76 4.56
N ILE A 130 25.04 0.41 3.33
CA ILE A 130 25.69 0.91 2.12
C ILE A 130 24.68 1.74 1.34
N ALA A 131 24.92 3.05 1.19
CA ALA A 131 24.18 3.88 0.26
C ALA A 131 24.63 3.56 -1.17
N VAL A 132 23.68 3.17 -2.01
CA VAL A 132 23.95 2.83 -3.42
C VAL A 132 23.96 4.11 -4.24
N ASP A 133 25.00 4.30 -5.04
CA ASP A 133 25.08 5.36 -6.05
C ASP A 133 24.08 5.05 -7.18
N PHE A 134 22.84 5.49 -6.98
CA PHE A 134 21.72 5.24 -7.87
C PHE A 134 20.83 6.48 -7.98
N HIS A 135 20.87 7.12 -9.15
CA HIS A 135 20.22 8.39 -9.44
C HIS A 135 19.23 8.25 -10.61
N PRO A 136 18.10 7.56 -10.42
CA PRO A 136 17.10 7.39 -11.47
C PRO A 136 16.37 8.71 -11.71
N ARG A 137 15.77 8.85 -12.89
CA ARG A 137 14.69 9.82 -13.06
C ARG A 137 13.44 9.25 -12.40
N LEU A 138 12.89 9.99 -11.45
CA LEU A 138 11.64 9.64 -10.81
C LEU A 138 10.46 10.24 -11.57
N ASP A 139 9.36 9.52 -11.54
CA ASP A 139 8.05 9.96 -12.02
C ASP A 139 7.18 10.34 -10.81
N PHE A 140 6.47 11.46 -10.89
CA PHE A 140 5.74 12.01 -9.74
C PHE A 140 4.57 11.12 -9.30
N PRO A 141 3.62 10.73 -10.18
CA PRO A 141 2.56 9.77 -9.82
C PRO A 141 3.09 8.44 -9.30
N THR A 142 4.12 7.87 -9.93
CA THR A 142 4.71 6.59 -9.50
C THR A 142 5.34 6.70 -8.10
N SER A 143 6.02 7.81 -7.82
CA SER A 143 6.65 8.05 -6.52
C SER A 143 5.62 8.29 -5.42
N ILE A 144 4.51 8.98 -5.73
CA ILE A 144 3.36 9.14 -4.83
C ILE A 144 2.76 7.77 -4.50
N ALA A 145 2.49 6.94 -5.51
CA ALA A 145 1.95 5.60 -5.30
C ALA A 145 2.88 4.71 -4.46
N ALA A 146 4.19 4.79 -4.69
CA ALA A 146 5.19 4.11 -3.89
C ALA A 146 5.22 4.61 -2.44
N GLY A 147 5.04 5.92 -2.24
CA GLY A 147 4.92 6.59 -0.95
C GLY A 147 3.69 6.15 -0.17
N ILE A 148 2.50 6.25 -0.77
CA ILE A 148 1.22 5.81 -0.19
C ILE A 148 1.30 4.35 0.28
N ARG A 149 1.93 3.47 -0.50
CA ARG A 149 2.09 2.06 -0.13
C ARG A 149 2.84 1.85 1.19
N ARG A 150 3.69 2.79 1.60
CA ARG A 150 4.52 2.70 2.81
C ARG A 150 4.15 3.69 3.89
N SER A 151 3.22 4.60 3.58
CA SER A 151 2.78 5.65 4.48
C SER A 151 2.14 5.05 5.72
N ALA A 152 2.56 5.55 6.88
CA ALA A 152 1.95 5.24 8.16
C ALA A 152 0.87 6.30 8.49
N PRO A 153 -0.12 5.98 9.35
CA PRO A 153 -1.21 6.90 9.69
C PRO A 153 -0.78 8.27 10.25
N ASP A 154 0.41 8.34 10.87
CA ASP A 154 0.98 9.53 11.48
C ASP A 154 1.84 10.37 10.51
N ILE A 155 2.08 9.88 9.29
CA ILE A 155 2.81 10.62 8.25
C ILE A 155 1.87 11.64 7.62
N ASP A 156 2.32 12.89 7.60
CA ASP A 156 1.73 13.97 6.81
C ASP A 156 2.15 13.78 5.35
N GLU A 157 1.29 13.14 4.56
CA GLU A 157 1.55 12.87 3.14
C GLU A 157 1.58 14.17 2.32
N GLN A 158 0.89 15.22 2.77
CA GLN A 158 0.90 16.52 2.09
C GLN A 158 2.31 17.13 2.13
N ARG A 159 2.93 17.15 3.32
CA ARG A 159 4.33 17.58 3.46
C ARG A 159 5.29 16.69 2.67
N ALA A 160 5.08 15.38 2.70
CA ALA A 160 5.94 14.44 1.98
C ALA A 160 5.88 14.64 0.45
N VAL A 161 4.69 14.97 -0.07
CA VAL A 161 4.51 15.35 -1.47
C VAL A 161 5.16 16.68 -1.79
N HIS A 162 5.07 17.69 -0.92
CA HIS A 162 5.73 18.98 -1.15
C HIS A 162 7.24 18.81 -1.30
N GLU A 163 7.86 18.00 -0.43
CA GLU A 163 9.29 17.70 -0.51
C GLU A 163 9.63 16.90 -1.78
N LEU A 164 8.80 15.93 -2.16
CA LEU A 164 8.94 15.23 -3.45
C LEU A 164 8.82 16.17 -4.65
N ALA A 165 7.83 17.06 -4.66
CA ALA A 165 7.61 18.02 -5.75
C ALA A 165 8.80 18.96 -5.90
N HIS A 166 9.31 19.49 -4.77
CA HIS A 166 10.52 20.29 -4.74
C HIS A 166 11.74 19.51 -5.29
N HIS A 167 11.91 18.25 -4.88
CA HIS A 167 12.98 17.38 -5.37
C HIS A 167 12.93 17.14 -6.89
N LEU A 168 11.73 17.10 -7.47
CA LEU A 168 11.51 16.91 -8.92
C LEU A 168 11.46 18.23 -9.70
N GLY A 169 11.53 19.38 -9.04
CA GLY A 169 11.35 20.69 -9.67
C GLY A 169 9.91 20.95 -10.14
N ILE A 170 8.92 20.29 -9.54
CA ILE A 170 7.48 20.48 -9.78
C ILE A 170 6.98 21.55 -8.81
N THR A 171 6.28 22.55 -9.32
CA THR A 171 5.73 23.63 -8.50
C THR A 171 4.26 23.42 -8.21
N LEU A 172 3.83 23.76 -6.99
CA LEU A 172 2.43 23.91 -6.64
C LEU A 172 1.86 25.13 -7.39
N ALA A 173 0.92 24.90 -8.29
CA ALA A 173 0.31 25.96 -9.11
C ALA A 173 -0.84 26.64 -8.38
N GLU A 174 -1.75 25.84 -7.80
CA GLU A 174 -2.95 26.34 -7.12
C GLU A 174 -3.34 25.45 -5.95
N THR A 175 -3.94 26.06 -4.92
CA THR A 175 -4.60 25.34 -3.83
C THR A 175 -6.09 25.57 -3.95
N GLY A 176 -6.84 24.50 -4.17
CA GLY A 176 -8.30 24.53 -4.28
C GLY A 176 -8.96 24.82 -2.93
N ALA A 177 -10.08 25.54 -2.97
CA ALA A 177 -10.91 25.77 -1.80
C ALA A 177 -11.63 24.47 -1.40
N GLY A 178 -11.27 23.92 -0.25
CA GLY A 178 -11.95 22.79 0.37
C GLY A 178 -12.45 23.11 1.78
N SER A 179 -13.02 22.12 2.46
CA SER A 179 -13.35 22.27 3.88
C SER A 179 -12.08 22.29 4.74
N PRO A 180 -12.11 22.69 6.01
CA PRO A 180 -10.93 22.58 6.89
C PRO A 180 -10.36 21.15 7.01
N ALA A 181 -11.15 20.13 6.66
CA ALA A 181 -10.77 18.72 6.71
C ALA A 181 -10.30 18.16 5.36
N GLU A 182 -10.54 18.87 4.25
CA GLU A 182 -10.26 18.42 2.89
C GLU A 182 -9.61 19.53 2.07
N SER A 183 -8.53 19.22 1.35
CA SER A 183 -7.86 20.19 0.47
C SER A 183 -7.49 19.55 -0.85
N ALA A 184 -7.48 20.36 -1.91
CA ALA A 184 -7.00 19.95 -3.23
C ALA A 184 -5.80 20.81 -3.62
N GLU A 185 -4.77 20.20 -4.19
CA GLU A 185 -3.55 20.87 -4.63
C GLU A 185 -3.24 20.49 -6.07
N HIS A 186 -3.07 21.51 -6.91
CA HIS A 186 -2.77 21.35 -8.33
C HIS A 186 -1.29 21.62 -8.60
N TYR A 187 -0.63 20.67 -9.26
CA TYR A 187 0.80 20.70 -9.55
C TYR A 187 1.06 21.01 -11.02
N SER A 188 2.21 21.62 -11.31
CA SER A 188 2.59 22.07 -12.66
C SER A 188 2.74 20.96 -13.70
N ASP A 189 2.84 19.70 -13.28
CA ASP A 189 2.87 18.53 -14.16
C ASP A 189 1.46 18.07 -14.61
N GLY A 190 0.41 18.74 -14.11
CA GLY A 190 -0.99 18.42 -14.37
C GLY A 190 -1.63 17.50 -13.33
N THR A 191 -0.87 17.02 -12.33
CA THR A 191 -1.40 16.18 -11.25
C THR A 191 -2.19 17.03 -10.26
N THR A 192 -3.39 16.58 -9.88
CA THR A 192 -4.13 17.17 -8.75
C THR A 192 -4.26 16.14 -7.64
N LEU A 193 -3.91 16.52 -6.41
CA LEU A 193 -3.99 15.66 -5.24
C LEU A 193 -5.06 16.17 -4.27
N HIS A 194 -5.90 15.25 -3.81
CA HIS A 194 -6.90 15.50 -2.79
C HIS A 194 -6.44 14.90 -1.48
N PHE A 195 -6.44 15.70 -0.42
CA PHE A 195 -6.02 15.32 0.91
C PHE A 195 -7.21 15.35 1.87
N SER A 196 -7.22 14.44 2.84
CA SER A 196 -8.18 14.43 3.93
C SER A 196 -7.50 14.19 5.28
N ARG A 197 -7.99 14.88 6.32
CA ARG A 197 -7.60 14.64 7.73
C ARG A 197 -8.47 13.59 8.42
N ALA A 198 -9.43 12.98 7.72
CA ALA A 198 -10.28 11.94 8.28
C ALA A 198 -9.50 10.68 8.72
N LEU A 199 -8.25 10.52 8.27
CA LEU A 199 -7.36 9.41 8.57
C LEU A 199 -6.35 9.74 9.69
N GLY A 200 -6.40 10.95 10.27
CA GLY A 200 -5.43 11.44 11.25
C GLY A 200 -4.62 12.62 10.69
N ALA A 201 -3.38 12.35 10.26
CA ALA A 201 -2.59 13.32 9.51
C ALA A 201 -3.20 13.55 8.10
N PRO A 202 -2.86 14.66 7.39
CA PRO A 202 -3.27 14.84 6.00
C PRO A 202 -2.78 13.67 5.13
N GLN A 203 -3.73 12.91 4.56
CA GLN A 203 -3.44 11.77 3.68
C GLN A 203 -4.14 11.92 2.33
N ILE A 204 -3.51 11.41 1.28
CA ILE A 204 -4.01 11.42 -0.10
C ILE A 204 -5.18 10.45 -0.22
N THR A 205 -6.33 10.98 -0.61
CA THR A 205 -7.58 10.25 -0.83
C THR A 205 -7.94 10.12 -2.31
N ALA A 206 -7.51 11.05 -3.17
CA ALA A 206 -7.68 10.95 -4.63
C ALA A 206 -6.53 11.61 -5.39
N ILE A 207 -6.30 11.14 -6.61
CA ILE A 207 -5.30 11.64 -7.56
C ILE A 207 -6.01 11.84 -8.90
N GLU A 208 -5.87 13.01 -9.53
CA GLU A 208 -6.40 13.30 -10.86
C GLU A 208 -5.23 13.49 -11.85
N PRO A 209 -5.30 12.96 -13.08
CA PRO A 209 -6.46 12.36 -13.77
C PRO A 209 -6.75 10.87 -13.45
N GLY A 210 -6.36 10.36 -12.29
CA GLY A 210 -6.73 9.02 -11.79
C GLY A 210 -8.23 8.78 -11.60
N MET A 211 -8.57 7.52 -11.35
CA MET A 211 -9.95 7.07 -11.12
C MET A 211 -10.39 7.36 -9.67
N LYS A 212 -11.60 7.92 -9.52
CA LYS A 212 -12.21 8.14 -8.19
C LYS A 212 -12.75 6.83 -7.65
N ASP A 213 -12.51 6.56 -6.37
CA ASP A 213 -13.07 5.43 -5.65
C ASP A 213 -14.62 5.44 -5.69
N THR A 214 -15.23 6.62 -5.54
CA THR A 214 -16.69 6.79 -5.64
C THR A 214 -17.24 6.32 -6.97
N ARG A 215 -16.51 6.51 -8.08
CA ARG A 215 -16.94 6.06 -9.40
C ARG A 215 -16.98 4.54 -9.52
N ILE A 216 -16.00 3.86 -8.92
CA ILE A 216 -15.96 2.39 -8.89
C ILE A 216 -17.13 1.86 -8.06
N ILE A 217 -17.43 2.51 -6.93
CA ILE A 217 -18.54 2.13 -6.05
C ILE A 217 -19.89 2.41 -6.72
N GLU A 218 -20.04 3.54 -7.43
CA GLU A 218 -21.23 3.86 -8.24
C GLU A 218 -21.58 2.71 -9.19
N ASP A 219 -20.60 2.23 -9.95
CA ASP A 219 -20.82 1.16 -10.92
C ASP A 219 -21.16 -0.19 -10.23
N ALA A 220 -20.73 -0.38 -8.97
CA ALA A 220 -20.95 -1.62 -8.22
C ALA A 220 -22.20 -1.63 -7.33
N PHE A 221 -22.70 -0.46 -6.89
CA PHE A 221 -23.57 -0.33 -5.72
C PHE A 221 -24.82 -1.22 -5.78
N TYR A 222 -25.68 -1.00 -6.78
CA TYR A 222 -26.96 -1.71 -6.88
C TYR A 222 -26.77 -3.17 -7.29
N TYR A 223 -25.79 -3.48 -8.15
CA TYR A 223 -25.56 -4.87 -8.55
C TYR A 223 -25.03 -5.71 -7.38
N GLY A 224 -24.09 -5.16 -6.60
CA GLY A 224 -23.65 -5.76 -5.33
C GLY A 224 -24.77 -5.87 -4.30
N MET A 225 -25.67 -4.87 -4.22
CA MET A 225 -26.85 -4.93 -3.35
C MET A 225 -27.79 -6.08 -3.72
N GLU A 226 -28.09 -6.29 -5.02
CA GLU A 226 -28.93 -7.40 -5.46
C GLU A 226 -28.31 -8.75 -5.10
N HIS A 227 -27.00 -8.92 -5.32
CA HIS A 227 -26.26 -10.12 -4.89
C HIS A 227 -26.34 -10.33 -3.37
N GLN A 228 -26.19 -9.27 -2.58
CA GLN A 228 -26.29 -9.36 -1.13
C GLN A 228 -27.69 -9.76 -0.66
N LEU A 229 -28.74 -9.17 -1.23
CA LEU A 229 -30.14 -9.54 -0.96
C LEU A 229 -30.42 -11.00 -1.35
N TYR A 230 -29.93 -11.41 -2.51
CA TYR A 230 -30.07 -12.79 -3.00
C TYR A 230 -29.37 -13.79 -2.08
N PHE A 231 -28.14 -13.49 -1.65
CA PHE A 231 -27.40 -14.32 -0.69
C PHE A 231 -28.14 -14.44 0.64
N GLN A 232 -28.60 -13.33 1.21
CA GLN A 232 -29.35 -13.35 2.48
C GLN A 232 -30.68 -14.10 2.38
N GLY A 233 -31.37 -14.01 1.24
CA GLY A 233 -32.63 -14.71 1.00
C GLY A 233 -32.50 -16.22 0.81
N ASN A 234 -31.48 -16.67 0.06
CA ASN A 234 -31.30 -18.09 -0.26
C ASN A 234 -30.37 -18.82 0.72
N PHE A 235 -29.55 -18.08 1.46
CA PHE A 235 -28.62 -18.61 2.47
C PHE A 235 -28.88 -17.97 3.84
N PRO A 236 -30.06 -18.20 4.44
CA PRO A 236 -30.39 -17.64 5.74
C PRO A 236 -29.45 -18.18 6.82
N GLU A 237 -28.98 -17.28 7.69
CA GLU A 237 -28.05 -17.58 8.80
C GLU A 237 -26.76 -18.29 8.35
N ALA A 238 -26.32 -18.01 7.12
CA ALA A 238 -25.14 -18.65 6.58
C ALA A 238 -23.88 -18.34 7.39
N THR A 239 -23.12 -19.38 7.67
CA THR A 239 -21.76 -19.30 8.20
C THR A 239 -20.79 -19.76 7.12
N VAL A 240 -19.74 -18.99 6.91
CA VAL A 240 -18.76 -19.24 5.86
C VAL A 240 -17.46 -19.68 6.49
N HIS A 241 -16.94 -20.84 6.08
CA HIS A 241 -15.66 -21.37 6.51
C HIS A 241 -14.68 -21.36 5.33
N LEU A 242 -13.66 -20.52 5.42
CA LEU A 242 -12.63 -20.38 4.40
C LEU A 242 -11.54 -21.46 4.56
N ASN A 243 -11.20 -22.11 3.45
CA ASN A 243 -9.93 -22.82 3.29
C ASN A 243 -9.00 -21.95 2.45
N ALA A 244 -8.10 -21.22 3.12
CA ALA A 244 -7.22 -20.23 2.50
C ALA A 244 -6.21 -20.87 1.53
N ASP A 245 -5.74 -22.09 1.82
CA ASP A 245 -4.74 -22.80 1.01
C ASP A 245 -5.32 -23.35 -0.29
N ALA A 246 -6.62 -23.65 -0.31
CA ALA A 246 -7.32 -24.17 -1.48
C ALA A 246 -8.09 -23.10 -2.28
N ALA A 247 -8.16 -21.86 -1.78
CA ALA A 247 -9.02 -20.80 -2.34
C ALA A 247 -10.50 -21.22 -2.48
N THR A 248 -11.00 -21.96 -1.49
CA THR A 248 -12.40 -22.43 -1.45
C THR A 248 -13.05 -22.07 -0.13
N ALA A 249 -14.37 -21.93 -0.11
CA ALA A 249 -15.15 -21.79 1.10
C ALA A 249 -16.32 -22.77 1.15
N GLU A 250 -16.65 -23.21 2.36
CA GLU A 250 -17.89 -23.92 2.66
C GLU A 250 -18.90 -22.93 3.26
N ILE A 251 -20.05 -22.82 2.62
CA ILE A 251 -21.19 -22.02 3.08
C ILE A 251 -22.15 -22.99 3.76
N ARG A 252 -22.33 -22.85 5.08
CA ARG A 252 -23.25 -23.65 5.88
C ARG A 252 -24.47 -22.81 6.24
N HIS A 253 -25.64 -23.30 5.88
CA HIS A 253 -26.94 -22.65 6.13
C HIS A 253 -27.95 -23.71 6.60
N SER A 254 -29.15 -23.29 7.01
CA SER A 254 -30.21 -24.21 7.46
C SER A 254 -30.60 -25.28 6.42
N GLY A 255 -30.45 -24.99 5.13
CA GLY A 255 -30.75 -25.90 4.02
C GLY A 255 -29.66 -26.92 3.66
N GLY A 256 -28.51 -26.94 4.35
CA GLY A 256 -27.38 -27.81 4.03
C GLY A 256 -26.04 -27.07 3.88
N THR A 257 -25.18 -27.56 2.99
CA THR A 257 -23.86 -26.95 2.71
C THR A 257 -23.65 -26.74 1.22
N ALA A 258 -23.04 -25.61 0.87
CA ALA A 258 -22.63 -25.29 -0.49
C ALA A 258 -21.13 -25.00 -0.52
N LYS A 259 -20.48 -25.29 -1.65
CA LYS A 259 -19.07 -24.97 -1.88
C LYS A 259 -18.96 -23.81 -2.85
N ALA A 260 -17.99 -22.94 -2.62
CA ALA A 260 -17.69 -21.81 -3.48
C ALA A 260 -16.17 -21.64 -3.66
N THR A 261 -15.78 -21.06 -4.78
CA THR A 261 -14.47 -20.42 -4.92
C THR A 261 -14.44 -19.20 -4.01
N ALA A 262 -13.30 -18.95 -3.37
CA ALA A 262 -13.17 -17.90 -2.38
C ALA A 262 -11.92 -17.07 -2.61
N VAL A 263 -12.10 -15.74 -2.64
CA VAL A 263 -10.99 -14.77 -2.66
C VAL A 263 -11.01 -13.96 -1.38
N LEU A 264 -9.99 -14.12 -0.55
CA LEU A 264 -9.78 -13.30 0.64
C LEU A 264 -9.26 -11.93 0.20
N ILE A 265 -10.07 -10.89 0.34
CA ILE A 265 -9.71 -9.53 -0.12
C ILE A 265 -9.10 -8.70 1.00
N ALA A 266 -9.51 -8.91 2.25
CA ALA A 266 -9.03 -8.12 3.39
C ALA A 266 -9.15 -8.87 4.70
N THR A 267 -8.41 -8.41 5.70
CA THR A 267 -8.52 -8.83 7.09
C THR A 267 -8.86 -7.62 7.96
N ILE A 268 -9.61 -7.87 9.03
CA ILE A 268 -9.99 -6.89 10.03
C ILE A 268 -9.50 -7.40 11.38
N SER A 269 -8.72 -6.56 12.06
CA SER A 269 -8.27 -6.77 13.43
C SER A 269 -8.44 -5.48 14.21
N GLU A 270 -9.06 -5.56 15.39
CA GLU A 270 -9.32 -4.38 16.22
C GLU A 270 -10.08 -3.31 15.40
N GLU A 271 -9.50 -2.12 15.26
CA GLU A 271 -10.04 -0.99 14.51
C GLU A 271 -9.33 -0.75 13.17
N ARG A 272 -8.73 -1.80 12.59
CA ARG A 272 -7.93 -1.71 11.37
C ARG A 272 -8.45 -2.62 10.29
N PHE A 273 -8.67 -2.04 9.12
CA PHE A 273 -8.85 -2.74 7.85
C PHE A 273 -7.48 -2.89 7.17
N LEU A 274 -7.15 -4.09 6.70
CA LEU A 274 -5.90 -4.39 6.01
C LEU A 274 -6.20 -5.21 4.75
N TRP A 275 -5.77 -4.74 3.58
CA TRP A 275 -5.92 -5.52 2.37
C TRP A 275 -5.11 -6.82 2.45
N ALA A 276 -5.67 -7.92 1.94
CA ALA A 276 -5.04 -9.23 1.99
C ALA A 276 -3.71 -9.27 1.22
N TRP A 277 -3.56 -8.48 0.14
CA TRP A 277 -2.29 -8.36 -0.59
C TRP A 277 -1.17 -7.75 0.27
N ALA A 278 -1.53 -7.03 1.33
CA ALA A 278 -0.59 -6.35 2.22
C ALA A 278 -0.37 -7.08 3.55
N ASP A 279 -1.20 -8.07 3.87
CA ASP A 279 -1.17 -8.78 5.14
C ASP A 279 -0.14 -9.93 5.11
N PRO A 280 0.98 -9.83 5.85
CA PRO A 280 2.03 -10.85 5.82
C PRO A 280 1.56 -12.24 6.25
N ALA A 281 0.47 -12.34 7.01
CA ALA A 281 -0.03 -13.61 7.50
C ALA A 281 -0.84 -14.39 6.44
N VAL A 282 -1.39 -13.69 5.43
CA VAL A 282 -2.29 -14.31 4.45
C VAL A 282 -1.93 -14.05 2.99
N LYS A 283 -1.11 -13.04 2.68
CA LYS A 283 -0.80 -12.61 1.29
C LYS A 283 -0.26 -13.73 0.39
N ASP A 284 0.38 -14.73 0.97
CA ASP A 284 1.00 -15.86 0.25
C ASP A 284 0.07 -17.09 0.17
N THR A 285 -1.17 -16.99 0.69
CA THR A 285 -2.19 -18.05 0.56
C THR A 285 -2.85 -18.02 -0.81
N ALA A 286 -3.38 -19.17 -1.26
CA ALA A 286 -4.08 -19.25 -2.55
C ALA A 286 -5.31 -18.32 -2.61
N ALA A 287 -6.06 -18.20 -1.51
CA ALA A 287 -7.23 -17.34 -1.43
C ALA A 287 -6.90 -15.84 -1.55
N ALA A 288 -5.70 -15.40 -1.14
CA ALA A 288 -5.30 -14.00 -1.20
C ALA A 288 -4.62 -13.62 -2.52
N GLN A 289 -4.24 -14.58 -3.35
CA GLN A 289 -3.45 -14.33 -4.57
C GLN A 289 -4.14 -13.34 -5.52
N ALA A 290 -5.46 -13.47 -5.69
CA ALA A 290 -6.24 -12.57 -6.53
C ALA A 290 -6.36 -11.14 -5.95
N ALA A 291 -6.19 -10.96 -4.63
CA ALA A 291 -6.18 -9.63 -4.01
C ALA A 291 -5.01 -8.76 -4.48
N ALA A 292 -3.92 -9.36 -5.01
CA ALA A 292 -2.84 -8.61 -5.64
C ALA A 292 -3.31 -7.81 -6.88
N ASN A 293 -4.40 -8.24 -7.54
CA ASN A 293 -5.00 -7.48 -8.64
C ASN A 293 -5.63 -6.17 -8.17
N LEU A 294 -6.09 -6.09 -6.92
CA LEU A 294 -6.61 -4.84 -6.33
C LEU A 294 -5.49 -3.81 -6.23
N TYR A 295 -4.31 -4.23 -5.73
CA TYR A 295 -3.14 -3.36 -5.67
C TYR A 295 -2.70 -2.91 -7.06
N ARG A 296 -2.61 -3.84 -8.02
CA ARG A 296 -2.25 -3.51 -9.41
C ARG A 296 -3.23 -2.53 -10.04
N PHE A 297 -4.53 -2.78 -9.91
CA PHE A 297 -5.57 -1.85 -10.36
C PHE A 297 -5.40 -0.47 -9.71
N GLY A 298 -5.11 -0.43 -8.41
CA GLY A 298 -4.82 0.81 -7.69
C GLY A 298 -3.66 1.59 -8.28
N ILE A 299 -2.56 0.93 -8.66
CA ILE A 299 -1.42 1.56 -9.32
C ILE A 299 -1.79 2.05 -10.73
N ASP A 300 -2.38 1.18 -11.54
CA ASP A 300 -2.68 1.45 -12.96
C ASP A 300 -3.71 2.58 -13.13
N HIS A 301 -4.65 2.69 -12.18
CA HIS A 301 -5.72 3.70 -12.19
C HIS A 301 -5.56 4.78 -11.12
N GLN A 302 -4.42 4.82 -10.40
CA GLN A 302 -4.09 5.81 -9.38
C GLN A 302 -5.17 5.96 -8.28
N VAL A 303 -5.62 4.83 -7.70
CA VAL A 303 -6.67 4.79 -6.66
C VAL A 303 -6.03 4.61 -5.27
N PRO A 304 -5.88 5.66 -4.44
CA PRO A 304 -5.13 5.59 -3.18
C PRO A 304 -5.67 4.55 -2.19
N ALA A 305 -6.99 4.36 -2.14
CA ALA A 305 -7.62 3.39 -1.25
C ALA A 305 -7.20 1.93 -1.51
N LEU A 306 -6.80 1.60 -2.76
CA LEU A 306 -6.34 0.27 -3.16
C LEU A 306 -4.82 0.10 -3.05
N ILE A 307 -4.06 1.20 -3.14
CA ILE A 307 -2.60 1.23 -3.00
C ILE A 307 -2.18 1.17 -1.53
N ARG A 308 -2.95 1.80 -0.64
CA ARG A 308 -2.64 1.90 0.78
C ARG A 308 -2.92 0.57 1.48
N PRO A 309 -1.94 -0.01 2.18
CA PRO A 309 -2.08 -1.31 2.84
C PRO A 309 -3.28 -1.39 3.78
N ALA A 310 -3.44 -0.38 4.63
CA ALA A 310 -4.39 -0.39 5.71
C ALA A 310 -5.07 0.95 5.91
N LEU A 311 -6.28 0.88 6.43
CA LEU A 311 -7.15 2.02 6.71
C LEU A 311 -7.78 1.84 8.10
N PRO A 312 -8.12 2.93 8.80
CA PRO A 312 -9.03 2.86 9.95
C PRO A 312 -10.33 2.17 9.54
N LEU A 313 -10.82 1.26 10.38
CA LEU A 313 -12.00 0.44 10.06
C LEU A 313 -13.24 1.30 9.84
N ASP A 314 -13.46 2.33 10.66
CA ASP A 314 -14.60 3.25 10.52
C ASP A 314 -14.56 4.02 9.21
N TYR A 315 -13.36 4.43 8.77
CA TYR A 315 -13.18 5.06 7.47
C TYR A 315 -13.52 4.08 6.34
N ALA A 316 -12.98 2.86 6.40
CA ALA A 316 -13.22 1.83 5.40
C ALA A 316 -14.72 1.45 5.29
N ARG A 317 -15.43 1.40 6.42
CA ARG A 317 -16.88 1.15 6.46
C ARG A 317 -17.68 2.30 5.88
N THR A 318 -17.41 3.52 6.33
CA THR A 318 -18.13 4.73 5.88
C THR A 318 -17.97 4.95 4.38
N ARG A 319 -16.77 4.70 3.86
CA ARG A 319 -16.44 4.82 2.44
C ARG A 319 -16.74 3.56 1.62
N GLN A 320 -17.26 2.50 2.25
CA GLN A 320 -17.53 1.21 1.59
C GLN A 320 -16.32 0.65 0.83
N VAL A 321 -15.10 0.84 1.35
CA VAL A 321 -13.83 0.43 0.70
C VAL A 321 -13.82 -1.03 0.25
N PRO A 322 -14.35 -2.01 1.02
CA PRO A 322 -14.42 -3.39 0.54
C PRO A 322 -15.19 -3.57 -0.78
N GLN A 323 -16.16 -2.71 -1.08
CA GLN A 323 -16.98 -2.79 -2.29
C GLN A 323 -16.20 -2.46 -3.57
N LEU A 324 -15.05 -1.77 -3.45
CA LEU A 324 -14.16 -1.54 -4.59
C LEU A 324 -13.71 -2.86 -5.24
N ALA A 325 -13.63 -3.93 -4.45
CA ALA A 325 -13.15 -5.22 -4.93
C ALA A 325 -14.15 -5.94 -5.86
N LEU A 326 -15.45 -5.66 -5.75
CA LEU A 326 -16.47 -6.39 -6.52
C LEU A 326 -16.30 -6.25 -8.03
N PRO A 327 -16.31 -5.03 -8.61
CA PRO A 327 -16.19 -4.88 -10.06
C PRO A 327 -14.77 -5.18 -10.57
N ILE A 328 -13.74 -5.02 -9.73
CA ILE A 328 -12.34 -5.26 -10.10
C ILE A 328 -12.06 -6.75 -10.22
N LEU A 329 -12.60 -7.57 -9.31
CA LEU A 329 -12.39 -9.01 -9.29
C LEU A 329 -13.51 -9.80 -9.97
N GLY A 330 -14.63 -9.14 -10.31
CA GLY A 330 -15.78 -9.77 -10.97
C GLY A 330 -16.55 -10.74 -10.09
N MET A 331 -16.38 -10.68 -8.76
CA MET A 331 -17.07 -11.51 -7.78
C MET A 331 -17.93 -10.63 -6.88
N TRP A 332 -19.21 -10.97 -6.75
CA TRP A 332 -20.22 -10.03 -6.26
C TRP A 332 -20.81 -10.36 -4.89
N THR A 333 -20.55 -11.57 -4.36
CA THR A 333 -20.99 -11.97 -3.01
C THR A 333 -19.88 -11.71 -2.00
N LEU A 334 -20.01 -10.63 -1.21
CA LEU A 334 -19.07 -10.27 -0.15
C LEU A 334 -19.55 -10.72 1.23
N VAL A 335 -18.73 -11.50 1.93
CA VAL A 335 -19.07 -12.05 3.25
C VAL A 335 -17.92 -11.90 4.24
N GLY A 336 -18.28 -11.83 5.53
CA GLY A 336 -17.33 -11.98 6.63
C GLY A 336 -17.14 -13.45 7.02
N THR A 337 -15.92 -13.85 7.33
CA THR A 337 -15.58 -15.16 7.91
C THR A 337 -14.62 -14.98 9.08
N THR A 338 -14.56 -15.95 10.00
CA THR A 338 -13.54 -15.97 11.06
C THR A 338 -12.35 -16.78 10.57
N LEU A 339 -11.17 -16.16 10.58
CA LEU A 339 -9.91 -16.81 10.23
C LEU A 339 -9.39 -17.69 11.38
N ALA A 340 -8.42 -18.55 11.09
CA ALA A 340 -7.83 -19.46 12.07
C ALA A 340 -7.17 -18.74 13.26
N ASP A 341 -6.71 -17.50 13.05
CA ASP A 341 -6.11 -16.64 14.08
C ASP A 341 -7.14 -15.78 14.84
N GLY A 342 -8.44 -15.98 14.59
CA GLY A 342 -9.54 -15.28 15.24
C GLY A 342 -9.91 -13.93 14.62
N ARG A 343 -9.16 -13.44 13.63
CA ARG A 343 -9.50 -12.20 12.91
C ARG A 343 -10.70 -12.39 11.99
N VAL A 344 -11.33 -11.30 11.59
CA VAL A 344 -12.39 -11.33 10.56
C VAL A 344 -11.75 -11.20 9.19
N GLY A 345 -11.96 -12.19 8.33
CA GLY A 345 -11.64 -12.12 6.90
C GLY A 345 -12.84 -11.60 6.11
N LEU A 346 -12.60 -10.73 5.14
CA LEU A 346 -13.58 -10.35 4.13
C LEU A 346 -13.30 -11.12 2.85
N VAL A 347 -14.29 -11.86 2.37
CA VAL A 347 -14.13 -12.85 1.31
C VAL A 347 -15.16 -12.60 0.22
N LEU A 348 -14.73 -12.64 -1.03
CA LEU A 348 -15.61 -12.73 -2.18
C LEU A 348 -15.84 -14.19 -2.54
N LEU A 349 -17.10 -14.56 -2.75
CA LEU A 349 -17.53 -15.91 -3.07
C LEU A 349 -18.09 -15.98 -4.49
N ASP A 350 -17.79 -17.09 -5.17
CA ASP A 350 -18.39 -17.43 -6.46
C ASP A 350 -18.75 -18.92 -6.51
N SER A 351 -19.99 -19.19 -6.93
CA SER A 351 -20.50 -20.52 -7.26
C SER A 351 -21.80 -20.35 -8.07
N GLU A 352 -22.19 -21.39 -8.82
CA GLU A 352 -23.45 -21.36 -9.59
C GLU A 352 -24.67 -21.05 -8.70
N ALA A 353 -24.67 -21.50 -7.45
CA ALA A 353 -25.76 -21.25 -6.51
C ALA A 353 -25.86 -19.78 -6.04
N LEU A 354 -24.78 -19.01 -6.21
CA LEU A 354 -24.72 -17.58 -5.89
C LEU A 354 -25.04 -16.68 -7.08
N HIS A 355 -25.18 -17.24 -8.29
CA HIS A 355 -25.49 -16.44 -9.47
C HIS A 355 -26.93 -15.95 -9.43
N LEU A 356 -27.10 -14.67 -9.71
CA LEU A 356 -28.43 -14.06 -9.75
C LEU A 356 -29.28 -14.72 -10.83
N PRO A 357 -30.54 -15.07 -10.54
CA PRO A 357 -31.49 -15.48 -11.57
C PRO A 357 -31.80 -14.30 -12.52
N PRO A 358 -32.54 -14.55 -13.62
CA PRO A 358 -33.06 -13.47 -14.46
C PRO A 358 -33.78 -12.38 -13.63
N PRO A 359 -33.65 -11.10 -14.00
CA PRO A 359 -34.24 -10.00 -13.24
C PRO A 359 -35.76 -10.13 -13.17
N THR A 360 -36.32 -9.88 -11.99
CA THR A 360 -37.76 -9.78 -11.77
C THR A 360 -38.11 -8.37 -11.30
N SER A 361 -39.35 -7.92 -11.55
CA SER A 361 -39.80 -6.60 -11.09
C SER A 361 -39.65 -6.44 -9.58
N ALA A 362 -40.02 -7.46 -8.80
CA ALA A 362 -39.92 -7.43 -7.34
C ALA A 362 -38.46 -7.32 -6.84
N ALA A 363 -37.53 -8.10 -7.42
CA ALA A 363 -36.11 -8.02 -7.04
C ALA A 363 -35.48 -6.67 -7.45
N THR A 364 -35.86 -6.16 -8.62
CA THR A 364 -35.40 -4.87 -9.13
C THR A 364 -35.90 -3.73 -8.24
N GLU A 365 -37.18 -3.70 -7.90
CA GLU A 365 -37.77 -2.71 -7.00
C GLU A 365 -37.13 -2.76 -5.61
N ALA A 366 -36.93 -3.95 -5.04
CA ALA A 366 -36.29 -4.12 -3.75
C ALA A 366 -34.82 -3.63 -3.75
N THR A 367 -34.08 -3.91 -4.83
CA THR A 367 -32.70 -3.45 -5.00
C THR A 367 -32.63 -1.93 -5.12
N LEU A 368 -33.48 -1.34 -5.95
CA LEU A 368 -33.50 0.10 -6.22
C LEU A 368 -34.11 0.94 -5.08
N ALA A 369 -34.73 0.29 -4.10
CA ALA A 369 -35.18 0.92 -2.85
C ALA A 369 -34.02 1.17 -1.88
N ALA A 370 -32.85 0.57 -2.08
CA ALA A 370 -31.67 0.84 -1.28
C ALA A 370 -31.15 2.27 -1.52
N THR A 371 -30.94 3.02 -0.44
CA THR A 371 -30.41 4.38 -0.51
C THR A 371 -28.89 4.34 -0.64
N PRO A 372 -28.30 4.85 -1.74
CA PRO A 372 -26.86 4.97 -1.85
C PRO A 372 -26.30 6.02 -0.87
N PRO A 373 -25.06 5.84 -0.38
CA PRO A 373 -24.29 6.90 0.26
C PRO A 373 -24.36 8.23 -0.48
N ARG A 374 -24.29 9.35 0.26
CA ARG A 374 -24.47 10.71 -0.30
C ARG A 374 -23.47 11.05 -1.39
N GLU A 375 -22.28 10.45 -1.31
CA GLU A 375 -21.16 10.69 -2.22
C GLU A 375 -21.29 9.95 -3.57
N ILE A 376 -22.25 9.04 -3.69
CA ILE A 376 -22.51 8.24 -4.89
C ILE A 376 -23.55 8.93 -5.75
N ASN A 377 -23.25 9.10 -7.04
CA ASN A 377 -24.25 9.53 -8.01
C ASN A 377 -25.26 8.41 -8.28
N GLU A 378 -26.46 8.54 -7.71
CA GLU A 378 -27.53 7.55 -7.86
C GLU A 378 -27.92 7.30 -9.33
N ALA A 379 -27.98 8.34 -10.16
CA ALA A 379 -28.35 8.18 -11.57
C ALA A 379 -27.31 7.33 -12.34
N GLN A 380 -26.02 7.53 -12.03
CA GLN A 380 -24.96 6.70 -12.58
C GLN A 380 -25.08 5.25 -12.08
N ALA A 381 -25.29 5.05 -10.78
CA ALA A 381 -25.40 3.71 -10.20
C ALA A 381 -26.58 2.94 -10.78
N ARG A 382 -27.73 3.61 -11.01
CA ARG A 382 -28.90 3.03 -11.69
C ARG A 382 -28.56 2.64 -13.12
N ALA A 383 -27.88 3.49 -13.88
CA ALA A 383 -27.48 3.20 -15.26
C ALA A 383 -26.52 1.99 -15.35
N ALA A 384 -25.53 1.92 -14.45
CA ALA A 384 -24.61 0.78 -14.37
C ALA A 384 -25.36 -0.52 -14.07
N TYR A 385 -26.27 -0.50 -13.09
CA TYR A 385 -27.12 -1.64 -12.75
C TYR A 385 -27.99 -2.11 -13.93
N ALA A 386 -28.63 -1.18 -14.63
CA ALA A 386 -29.42 -1.46 -15.83
C ALA A 386 -28.58 -2.18 -16.89
N SER A 387 -27.34 -1.72 -17.10
CA SER A 387 -26.38 -2.34 -18.01
C SER A 387 -25.98 -3.75 -17.58
N PHE A 388 -25.69 -3.97 -16.29
CA PHE A 388 -25.32 -5.31 -15.78
C PHE A 388 -26.46 -6.33 -15.90
N ARG A 389 -27.71 -5.89 -15.69
CA ARG A 389 -28.89 -6.77 -15.77
C ARG A 389 -29.48 -6.88 -17.17
N GLY A 390 -29.06 -6.03 -18.12
CA GLY A 390 -29.61 -5.98 -19.47
C GLY A 390 -31.07 -5.50 -19.49
N ILE A 391 -31.41 -4.56 -18.61
CA ILE A 391 -32.77 -4.00 -18.47
C ILE A 391 -32.79 -2.51 -18.77
N ASN A 392 -33.98 -1.96 -18.99
CA ASN A 392 -34.21 -0.52 -19.07
C ASN A 392 -34.94 -0.07 -17.80
N LEU A 393 -34.46 1.02 -17.18
CA LEU A 393 -35.01 1.60 -15.95
C LEU A 393 -35.82 2.87 -16.21
#